data_AF-A0A7Z9YVE4-F1
#
_entry.id   AF-A0A7Z9YVE4-F1
#
_cell.length_a   1.000
_cell.length_b   1.000
_cell.length_c   1.000
_cell.angle_alpha   90.00
_cell.angle_beta   90.00
_cell.angle_gamma   90.00
#
_symmetry.space_group_name_H-M   'P 1'
#
loop_
_entity.id
_entity.type
_entity.pdbx_description
1 polymer ?
#
loop_
_entity_poly.entity_id
_entity_poly.type
_entity_poly.pdbx_seq_one_letter_code
_entity_poly.pdbx_strand_id
1 'polypeptide(L)'
;MKRILFVAFVSVLLQSHAVYAGGYTVGHNSTDLSQIPDEWITNAKRDLQIAYKHTSHGSQLVSGMTGLKNFPDFGSKYDWTDNSQEDANTLSLDDYGIPGAGDLGSDSLVNHDGTSVTSWAEDTYNFLDSENNYHINVIMWSWCNISGHDIGRYLDSMEWLISLFSEGGTHQRAAEHPVKFVFITGHANGGGENDSSDAPNRLIRQHCIDNDRILFDFADIENYDPDGTYYLDKLIDDALYYDSDANNSRDSNWAAEYLARYDDSELDRLTTGNNVDGYSGISSCAHSPESGETSDARLNCVLKGRAVWHLFARLAGWNPDNSDDSESTASMISINSFLLKN
;
A
#
# COMPACT_ATOMS: atom_id res chain seq x y z
N MET A 1 56.84 -11.49 44.66
CA MET A 1 56.24 -10.60 43.65
C MET A 1 55.31 -11.42 42.77
N LYS A 2 53.99 -11.44 43.08
CA LYS A 2 52.97 -12.09 42.23
C LYS A 2 52.37 -11.01 41.33
N ARG A 3 52.54 -11.15 40.02
CA ARG A 3 51.92 -10.26 39.02
C ARG A 3 50.49 -10.75 38.78
N ILE A 4 49.51 -9.93 39.14
CA ILE A 4 48.10 -10.15 38.81
C ILE A 4 47.87 -9.56 37.42
N LEU A 5 47.48 -10.41 36.48
CA LEU A 5 47.09 -10.00 35.13
C LEU A 5 45.63 -9.56 35.18
N PHE A 6 45.36 -8.27 34.91
CA PHE A 6 44.00 -7.77 34.70
C PHE A 6 43.63 -8.03 33.24
N VAL A 7 42.66 -8.91 32.99
CA VAL A 7 42.05 -9.09 31.68
C VAL A 7 40.83 -8.18 31.62
N ALA A 8 40.91 -7.11 30.83
CA ALA A 8 39.78 -6.23 30.56
C ALA A 8 38.85 -6.92 29.55
N PHE A 9 37.63 -7.24 29.98
CA PHE A 9 36.56 -7.70 29.09
C PHE A 9 35.99 -6.47 28.38
N VAL A 10 36.33 -6.29 27.10
CA VAL A 10 35.69 -5.27 26.24
C VAL A 10 34.42 -5.90 25.67
N SER A 11 33.28 -5.55 26.25
CA SER A 11 31.97 -5.88 25.67
C SER A 11 31.77 -5.01 24.43
N VAL A 12 31.90 -5.60 23.25
CA VAL A 12 31.47 -4.99 21.99
C VAL A 12 29.95 -5.05 21.95
N LEU A 13 29.29 -3.93 22.23
CA LEU A 13 27.87 -3.74 21.94
C LEU A 13 27.71 -3.75 20.42
N LEU A 14 27.18 -4.84 19.88
CA LEU A 14 26.65 -4.90 18.52
C LEU A 14 25.43 -3.96 18.47
N GLN A 15 25.64 -2.72 18.06
CA GLN A 15 24.55 -1.86 17.61
C GLN A 15 24.03 -2.46 16.31
N SER A 16 22.92 -3.19 16.40
CA SER A 16 22.07 -3.48 15.26
C SER A 16 21.60 -2.14 14.71
N HIS A 17 22.24 -1.68 13.64
CA HIS A 17 21.71 -0.59 12.87
C HIS A 17 20.49 -1.17 12.17
N ALA A 18 19.30 -0.70 12.55
CA ALA A 18 18.13 -0.94 11.71
C ALA A 18 18.48 -0.37 10.34
N VAL A 19 18.54 -1.25 9.33
CA VAL A 19 18.62 -0.81 7.95
C VAL A 19 17.32 -0.08 7.70
N TYR A 20 17.39 1.25 7.55
CA TYR A 20 16.24 2.04 7.16
C TYR A 20 15.81 1.54 5.79
N ALA A 21 14.63 0.93 5.70
CA ALA A 21 14.04 0.62 4.42
C ALA A 21 13.70 1.96 3.76
N GLY A 22 14.44 2.31 2.72
CA GLY A 22 14.18 3.51 1.91
C GLY A 22 12.80 3.49 1.28
N GLY A 23 12.44 4.57 0.61
CA GLY A 23 11.18 4.67 -0.13
C GLY A 23 10.99 3.53 -1.11
N TYR A 24 9.72 3.21 -1.40
CA TYR A 24 9.39 2.15 -2.34
C TYR A 24 8.00 2.32 -2.93
N THR A 25 7.80 1.71 -4.09
CA THR A 25 6.53 1.68 -4.80
C THR A 25 5.93 0.28 -4.74
N VAL A 26 4.62 0.23 -4.53
CA VAL A 26 3.78 -0.96 -4.66
C VAL A 26 2.78 -0.66 -5.78
N GLY A 27 2.80 -1.47 -6.83
CA GLY A 27 2.03 -1.29 -8.06
C GLY A 27 1.63 -2.64 -8.68
N HIS A 28 1.48 -2.69 -10.01
CA HIS A 28 1.01 -3.90 -10.73
C HIS A 28 1.91 -5.13 -10.51
N ASN A 29 3.22 -4.91 -10.33
CA ASN A 29 4.20 -5.97 -10.02
C ASN A 29 4.09 -6.55 -8.60
N SER A 30 3.23 -5.98 -7.75
CA SER A 30 3.05 -6.40 -6.36
C SER A 30 1.70 -7.07 -6.15
N THR A 31 1.19 -7.82 -7.13
CA THR A 31 -0.15 -8.42 -7.06
C THR A 31 -0.14 -9.93 -6.80
N ASP A 32 1.03 -10.58 -6.84
CA ASP A 32 1.17 -12.02 -6.55
C ASP A 32 1.32 -12.28 -5.05
N LEU A 33 0.23 -12.71 -4.41
CA LEU A 33 0.20 -12.98 -2.97
C LEU A 33 1.16 -14.10 -2.52
N SER A 34 1.56 -15.00 -3.42
CA SER A 34 2.47 -16.10 -3.09
C SER A 34 3.89 -15.62 -2.78
N GLN A 35 4.22 -14.39 -3.21
CA GLN A 35 5.52 -13.77 -2.94
C GLN A 35 5.66 -13.29 -1.51
N ILE A 36 4.55 -13.05 -0.80
CA ILE A 36 4.59 -12.56 0.58
C ILE A 36 4.79 -13.75 1.53
N PRO A 37 5.92 -13.85 2.26
CA PRO A 37 6.09 -14.89 3.25
C PRO A 37 5.07 -14.73 4.40
N ASP A 38 4.53 -15.85 4.91
CA ASP A 38 3.48 -15.87 5.93
C ASP A 38 3.83 -15.10 7.21
N GLU A 39 5.12 -15.04 7.56
CA GLU A 39 5.61 -14.25 8.70
C GLU A 39 5.30 -12.76 8.55
N TRP A 40 5.31 -12.23 7.33
CA TRP A 40 5.07 -10.81 7.08
C TRP A 40 3.59 -10.46 7.00
N ILE A 41 2.74 -11.42 6.62
CA ILE A 41 1.29 -11.31 6.84
C ILE A 41 0.98 -11.27 8.34
N THR A 42 1.63 -12.15 9.11
CA THR A 42 1.47 -12.20 10.58
C THR A 42 1.97 -10.92 11.25
N ASN A 43 3.15 -10.44 10.85
CA ASN A 43 3.71 -9.20 11.39
C ASN A 43 2.85 -7.99 10.98
N ALA A 44 2.34 -7.93 9.76
CA ALA A 44 1.42 -6.86 9.35
C ALA A 44 0.19 -6.78 10.23
N LYS A 45 -0.45 -7.93 10.51
CA LYS A 45 -1.62 -8.01 11.41
C LYS A 45 -1.31 -7.59 12.84
N ARG A 46 -0.14 -7.98 13.35
CA ARG A 46 0.30 -7.66 14.72
C ARG A 46 0.69 -6.20 14.89
N ASP A 47 1.45 -5.67 13.93
CA ASP A 47 2.21 -4.44 14.13
C ASP A 47 1.54 -3.21 13.53
N LEU A 48 0.68 -3.37 12.52
CA LEU A 48 0.07 -2.23 11.83
C LEU A 48 -1.27 -1.85 12.45
N GLN A 49 -1.45 -0.54 12.64
CA GLN A 49 -2.69 0.11 12.98
C GLN A 49 -2.87 1.25 11.99
N ILE A 50 -3.68 1.01 10.97
CA ILE A 50 -3.79 1.87 9.79
C ILE A 50 -5.05 2.71 9.94
N ALA A 51 -4.95 4.02 9.70
CA ALA A 51 -6.13 4.83 9.40
C ALA A 51 -6.15 5.17 7.92
N TYR A 52 -7.27 4.87 7.26
CA TYR A 52 -7.47 5.10 5.84
C TYR A 52 -8.68 6.01 5.61
N LYS A 53 -8.53 6.98 4.71
CA LYS A 53 -9.63 7.86 4.33
C LYS A 53 -9.75 8.01 2.82
N HIS A 54 -10.97 7.87 2.33
CA HIS A 54 -11.26 7.87 0.91
C HIS A 54 -12.72 8.20 0.62
N THR A 55 -13.02 8.45 -0.65
CA THR A 55 -14.36 8.29 -1.20
C THR A 55 -14.32 7.47 -2.48
N SER A 56 -15.49 6.99 -2.93
CA SER A 56 -15.70 6.51 -4.30
C SER A 56 -14.64 5.50 -4.75
N HIS A 57 -13.76 5.87 -5.68
CA HIS A 57 -12.71 5.01 -6.24
C HIS A 57 -11.72 4.46 -5.23
N GLY A 58 -11.44 5.21 -4.14
CA GLY A 58 -10.54 4.73 -3.09
C GLY A 58 -11.06 3.50 -2.34
N SER A 59 -12.37 3.23 -2.38
CA SER A 59 -12.97 2.05 -1.74
C SER A 59 -12.55 0.73 -2.39
N GLN A 60 -11.94 0.78 -3.58
CA GLN A 60 -11.59 -0.41 -4.33
C GLN A 60 -10.60 -1.31 -3.60
N LEU A 61 -9.63 -0.74 -2.86
CA LEU A 61 -8.67 -1.55 -2.09
C LEU A 61 -9.36 -2.30 -0.94
N VAL A 62 -10.30 -1.64 -0.24
CA VAL A 62 -11.09 -2.24 0.86
C VAL A 62 -12.02 -3.33 0.32
N SER A 63 -12.63 -3.10 -0.84
CA SER A 63 -13.45 -4.09 -1.55
C SER A 63 -12.61 -5.31 -1.93
N GLY A 64 -11.40 -5.09 -2.45
CA GLY A 64 -10.42 -6.13 -2.73
C GLY A 64 -10.03 -6.94 -1.50
N MET A 65 -9.64 -6.26 -0.41
CA MET A 65 -9.29 -6.92 0.86
C MET A 65 -10.44 -7.74 1.41
N THR A 66 -11.68 -7.25 1.30
CA THR A 66 -12.89 -8.00 1.68
C THR A 66 -13.09 -9.23 0.80
N GLY A 67 -12.82 -9.11 -0.51
CA GLY A 67 -12.80 -10.25 -1.43
C GLY A 67 -11.82 -11.34 -1.00
N LEU A 68 -10.59 -10.96 -0.67
CA LEU A 68 -9.54 -11.88 -0.18
C LEU A 68 -9.91 -12.51 1.16
N LYS A 69 -10.45 -11.72 2.10
CA LYS A 69 -10.93 -12.20 3.41
C LYS A 69 -12.01 -13.27 3.27
N ASN A 70 -12.94 -13.08 2.33
CA ASN A 70 -14.08 -13.98 2.14
C ASN A 70 -13.79 -15.17 1.22
N PHE A 71 -12.60 -15.22 0.61
CA PHE A 71 -12.24 -16.30 -0.32
C PHE A 71 -11.93 -17.60 0.44
N PRO A 72 -12.70 -18.69 0.23
CA PRO A 72 -12.59 -19.90 1.05
C PRO A 72 -11.19 -20.52 1.11
N ASP A 73 -10.45 -20.51 0.00
CA ASP A 73 -9.12 -21.12 -0.09
C ASP A 73 -8.07 -20.39 0.77
N PHE A 74 -8.31 -19.12 1.13
CA PHE A 74 -7.41 -18.35 1.99
C PHE A 74 -7.73 -18.46 3.49
N GLY A 75 -8.90 -18.96 3.86
CA GLY A 75 -9.34 -19.01 5.26
C GLY A 75 -9.16 -17.65 5.95
N SER A 76 -8.54 -17.64 7.14
CA SER A 76 -8.27 -16.41 7.91
C SER A 76 -6.98 -15.67 7.51
N LYS A 77 -6.27 -16.12 6.47
CA LYS A 77 -4.92 -15.59 6.14
C LYS A 77 -4.95 -14.09 5.88
N TYR A 78 -5.96 -13.60 5.15
CA TYR A 78 -6.12 -12.19 4.80
C TYR A 78 -7.25 -11.50 5.57
N ASP A 79 -7.54 -11.97 6.79
CA ASP A 79 -8.46 -11.31 7.70
C ASP A 79 -8.01 -9.89 8.04
N TRP A 80 -8.96 -8.95 7.92
CA TRP A 80 -8.84 -7.57 8.34
C TRP A 80 -10.14 -7.12 9.02
N THR A 81 -10.07 -6.03 9.78
CA THR A 81 -11.21 -5.42 10.48
C THR A 81 -11.14 -3.90 10.42
N ASP A 82 -12.34 -3.30 10.35
CA ASP A 82 -12.59 -1.87 10.51
C ASP A 82 -12.72 -1.50 12.00
N ASN A 83 -11.71 -1.89 12.79
CA ASN A 83 -11.60 -1.56 14.21
C ASN A 83 -10.18 -1.86 14.72
N SER A 84 -9.45 -0.81 15.05
CA SER A 84 -8.26 -0.85 15.88
C SER A 84 -8.61 -1.21 17.32
N GLN A 85 -8.41 -2.48 17.70
CA GLN A 85 -7.90 -2.87 19.05
C GLN A 85 -8.05 -4.35 19.45
N GLU A 86 -8.72 -5.22 18.67
CA GLU A 86 -9.25 -6.44 19.31
C GLU A 86 -8.54 -7.78 18.99
N ASP A 87 -7.71 -7.89 17.95
CA ASP A 87 -7.06 -9.18 17.63
C ASP A 87 -5.78 -9.07 16.80
N ALA A 88 -4.65 -9.55 17.34
CA ALA A 88 -3.37 -9.61 16.63
C ALA A 88 -3.35 -10.58 15.43
N ASN A 89 -4.39 -11.40 15.25
CA ASN A 89 -4.56 -12.29 14.11
C ASN A 89 -5.34 -11.66 12.95
N THR A 90 -5.78 -10.41 13.10
CA THR A 90 -6.57 -9.67 12.12
C THR A 90 -5.91 -8.31 11.85
N LEU A 91 -5.79 -7.91 10.59
CA LEU A 91 -5.21 -6.61 10.26
C LEU A 91 -6.15 -5.48 10.67
N SER A 92 -5.63 -4.48 11.38
CA SER A 92 -6.38 -3.28 11.74
C SER A 92 -6.26 -2.21 10.67
N LEU A 93 -7.38 -1.91 10.00
CA LEU A 93 -7.50 -0.80 9.08
C LEU A 93 -8.80 -0.06 9.41
N ASP A 94 -8.68 1.10 10.05
CA ASP A 94 -9.79 1.98 10.36
C ASP A 94 -10.23 2.66 9.08
N ASP A 95 -11.25 2.08 8.44
CA ASP A 95 -11.85 2.57 7.22
C ASP A 95 -12.69 3.82 7.54
N TYR A 96 -12.50 4.87 6.76
CA TYR A 96 -12.96 6.22 7.10
C TYR A 96 -12.44 6.77 8.45
N GLY A 97 -11.34 6.21 8.99
CA GLY A 97 -10.88 6.45 10.36
C GLY A 97 -10.51 7.90 10.69
N ILE A 98 -10.15 8.71 9.70
CA ILE A 98 -9.78 10.11 9.89
C ILE A 98 -11.03 11.00 9.76
N PRO A 99 -11.49 11.71 10.80
CA PRO A 99 -12.66 12.58 10.72
C PRO A 99 -12.42 13.81 9.84
N GLY A 100 -13.49 14.45 9.35
CA GLY A 100 -13.38 15.69 8.57
C GLY A 100 -13.51 15.48 7.05
N ALA A 101 -12.49 15.87 6.29
CA ALA A 101 -12.41 15.76 4.85
C ALA A 101 -12.76 14.34 4.33
N GLY A 102 -13.40 14.28 3.16
CA GLY A 102 -13.83 13.01 2.57
C GLY A 102 -12.68 12.24 1.93
N ASP A 103 -11.78 12.94 1.24
CA ASP A 103 -10.64 12.40 0.50
C ASP A 103 -9.61 13.51 0.19
N LEU A 104 -8.55 13.18 -0.56
CA LEU A 104 -7.49 14.11 -0.96
C LEU A 104 -7.97 15.27 -1.86
N GLY A 105 -9.14 15.14 -2.49
CA GLY A 105 -9.76 16.22 -3.27
C GLY A 105 -10.28 17.37 -2.39
N SER A 106 -10.35 17.17 -1.06
CA SER A 106 -10.65 18.22 -0.08
C SER A 106 -9.43 19.12 0.15
N ASP A 107 -9.05 19.88 -0.87
CA ASP A 107 -7.78 20.64 -0.97
C ASP A 107 -7.89 22.13 -0.59
N SER A 108 -8.98 22.51 0.09
CA SER A 108 -9.14 23.85 0.62
C SER A 108 -8.01 24.19 1.58
N LEU A 109 -7.43 25.38 1.44
CA LEU A 109 -6.33 25.80 2.29
C LEU A 109 -6.83 26.26 3.66
N VAL A 110 -6.12 25.80 4.69
CA VAL A 110 -6.26 26.25 6.07
C VAL A 110 -4.90 26.72 6.58
N ASN A 111 -4.91 27.64 7.54
CA ASN A 111 -3.69 28.12 8.17
C ASN A 111 -3.53 27.44 9.53
N HIS A 112 -2.53 26.56 9.63
CA HIS A 112 -2.10 25.94 10.87
C HIS A 112 -0.86 26.67 11.38
N ASP A 113 -1.04 27.52 12.40
CA ASP A 113 0.06 28.25 13.06
C ASP A 113 1.04 28.93 12.10
N GLY A 114 0.51 29.57 11.05
CA GLY A 114 1.30 30.27 10.04
C GLY A 114 1.73 29.40 8.84
N THR A 115 1.50 28.10 8.87
CA THR A 115 1.71 27.18 7.74
C THR A 115 0.41 26.99 6.98
N SER A 116 0.43 27.13 5.65
CA SER A 116 -0.74 26.89 4.81
C SER A 116 -0.75 25.45 4.35
N VAL A 117 -1.77 24.67 4.74
CA VAL A 117 -1.92 23.25 4.41
C VAL A 117 -3.32 22.97 3.88
N THR A 118 -3.54 21.81 3.26
CA THR A 118 -4.88 21.37 2.88
C THR A 118 -5.72 21.00 4.11
N SER A 119 -7.04 21.11 4.00
CA SER A 119 -7.96 20.74 5.09
C SER A 119 -7.84 19.28 5.51
N TRP A 120 -7.61 18.34 4.58
CA TRP A 120 -7.40 16.93 4.92
C TRP A 120 -6.12 16.71 5.75
N ALA A 121 -5.09 17.54 5.56
CA ALA A 121 -3.85 17.44 6.32
C ALA A 121 -4.03 18.00 7.74
N GLU A 122 -4.78 19.10 7.89
CA GLU A 122 -5.19 19.61 9.20
C GLU A 122 -6.05 18.60 9.97
N ASP A 123 -6.99 17.93 9.31
CA ASP A 123 -7.80 16.88 9.90
C ASP A 123 -6.92 15.70 10.37
N THR A 124 -5.91 15.33 9.56
CA THR A 124 -4.92 14.31 9.92
C THR A 124 -4.07 14.73 11.13
N TYR A 125 -3.66 16.00 11.19
CA TYR A 125 -2.96 16.56 12.35
C TYR A 125 -3.79 16.39 13.61
N ASN A 126 -5.04 16.88 13.60
CA ASN A 126 -5.94 16.83 14.75
C ASN A 126 -6.24 15.39 15.18
N PHE A 127 -6.35 14.47 14.21
CA PHE A 127 -6.50 13.05 14.47
C PHE A 127 -5.26 12.46 15.19
N LEU A 128 -4.04 12.76 14.72
CA LEU A 128 -2.81 12.21 15.28
C LEU A 128 -2.36 12.89 16.59
N ASP A 129 -2.73 14.14 16.84
CA ASP A 129 -2.41 14.85 18.09
C ASP A 129 -3.15 14.25 19.31
N SER A 130 -4.32 13.65 19.06
CA SER A 130 -5.12 12.97 20.08
C SER A 130 -4.43 11.72 20.63
N GLU A 131 -4.17 11.66 21.95
CA GLU A 131 -3.62 10.49 22.65
C GLU A 131 -4.40 9.20 22.41
N ASN A 132 -5.72 9.30 22.19
CA ASN A 132 -6.56 8.14 21.88
C ASN A 132 -6.12 7.42 20.60
N ASN A 133 -5.42 8.11 19.70
CA ASN A 133 -4.99 7.61 18.39
C ASN A 133 -3.48 7.31 18.34
N TYR A 134 -2.78 7.26 19.48
CA TYR A 134 -1.33 6.98 19.49
C TYR A 134 -0.97 5.56 19.06
N HIS A 135 -1.94 4.66 19.02
CA HIS A 135 -1.76 3.33 18.43
C HIS A 135 -1.63 3.38 16.90
N ILE A 136 -2.18 4.39 16.22
CA ILE A 136 -2.10 4.53 14.76
C ILE A 136 -0.66 4.82 14.34
N ASN A 137 -0.16 3.98 13.43
CA ASN A 137 1.22 4.06 12.94
C ASN A 137 1.33 4.09 11.41
N VAL A 138 0.21 4.03 10.68
CA VAL A 138 0.17 4.21 9.23
C VAL A 138 -1.00 5.12 8.86
N ILE A 139 -0.72 6.11 8.01
CA ILE A 139 -1.74 6.99 7.41
C ILE A 139 -1.79 6.75 5.91
N MET A 140 -3.01 6.50 5.43
CA MET A 140 -3.33 6.38 4.01
C MET A 140 -4.49 7.31 3.67
N TRP A 141 -4.39 7.97 2.53
CA TRP A 141 -5.48 8.74 1.94
C TRP A 141 -5.54 8.47 0.44
N SER A 142 -6.74 8.41 -0.13
CA SER A 142 -6.88 8.27 -1.58
C SER A 142 -7.50 9.51 -2.22
N TRP A 143 -7.34 9.58 -3.54
CA TRP A 143 -8.13 10.46 -4.40
C TRP A 143 -9.46 9.78 -4.74
N CYS A 144 -10.51 10.59 -4.93
CA CYS A 144 -11.64 10.18 -5.74
C CYS A 144 -11.30 10.32 -7.22
N ASN A 145 -10.91 11.53 -7.64
CA ASN A 145 -10.30 11.84 -8.94
C ASN A 145 -9.25 12.92 -8.69
N ILE A 146 -8.07 12.78 -9.30
CA ILE A 146 -6.93 13.69 -9.10
C ILE A 146 -6.97 14.91 -10.05
N SER A 147 -7.78 14.85 -11.11
CA SER A 147 -7.80 15.86 -12.17
C SER A 147 -8.20 17.24 -11.67
N GLY A 148 -7.34 18.22 -11.92
CA GLY A 148 -7.60 19.63 -11.59
C GLY A 148 -7.18 20.05 -10.17
N HIS A 149 -6.69 19.12 -9.36
CA HIS A 149 -6.17 19.42 -8.02
C HIS A 149 -4.71 19.92 -8.06
N ASP A 150 -4.35 20.73 -7.07
CA ASP A 150 -3.00 21.28 -6.93
C ASP A 150 -2.07 20.25 -6.25
N ILE A 151 -1.32 19.51 -7.07
CA ILE A 151 -0.41 18.47 -6.57
C ILE A 151 0.73 19.04 -5.75
N GLY A 152 1.18 20.27 -6.03
CA GLY A 152 2.20 20.93 -5.21
C GLY A 152 1.72 21.05 -3.76
N ARG A 153 0.48 21.50 -3.56
CA ARG A 153 -0.12 21.59 -2.21
C ARG A 153 -0.29 20.24 -1.54
N TYR A 154 -0.66 19.20 -2.29
CA TYR A 154 -0.74 17.84 -1.76
C TYR A 154 0.61 17.38 -1.23
N LEU A 155 1.66 17.53 -2.04
CA LEU A 155 3.02 17.14 -1.67
C LEU A 155 3.53 17.95 -0.47
N ASP A 156 3.36 19.27 -0.49
CA ASP A 156 3.74 20.14 0.64
C ASP A 156 3.03 19.74 1.94
N SER A 157 1.74 19.39 1.87
CA SER A 157 0.95 18.99 3.04
C SER A 157 1.32 17.60 3.56
N MET A 158 1.63 16.65 2.67
CA MET A 158 2.18 15.34 3.05
C MET A 158 3.54 15.49 3.74
N GLU A 159 4.43 16.32 3.19
CA GLU A 159 5.75 16.57 3.76
C GLU A 159 5.68 17.30 5.10
N TRP A 160 4.72 18.21 5.25
CA TRP A 160 4.44 18.84 6.54
C TRP A 160 4.05 17.81 7.61
N LEU A 161 3.09 16.91 7.32
CA LEU A 161 2.71 15.84 8.24
C LEU A 161 3.89 14.90 8.57
N ILE A 162 4.68 14.55 7.56
CA ILE A 162 5.87 13.71 7.74
C ILE A 162 6.87 14.38 8.71
N SER A 163 7.14 15.68 8.53
CA SER A 163 8.06 16.45 9.37
C SER A 163 7.62 16.58 10.84
N LEU A 164 6.33 16.39 11.10
CA LEU A 164 5.75 16.43 12.44
C LEU A 164 5.74 15.05 13.07
N PHE A 165 5.21 14.04 12.38
CA PHE A 165 4.75 12.81 13.00
C PHE A 165 5.55 11.56 12.65
N SER A 166 6.43 11.61 11.65
CA SER A 166 7.29 10.46 11.31
C SER A 166 8.43 10.31 12.31
N GLU A 167 9.18 9.21 12.22
CA GLU A 167 10.39 9.04 13.02
C GLU A 167 11.34 10.24 12.85
N GLY A 168 11.76 10.84 13.97
CA GLY A 168 12.57 12.07 13.97
C GLY A 168 11.77 13.37 13.74
N GLY A 169 10.44 13.29 13.64
CA GLY A 169 9.54 14.43 13.52
C GLY A 169 9.52 15.31 14.77
N THR A 170 9.02 16.54 14.60
CA THR A 170 9.05 17.57 15.64
C THR A 170 7.91 17.49 16.65
N HIS A 171 6.84 16.73 16.36
CA HIS A 171 5.75 16.52 17.30
C HIS A 171 6.17 15.57 18.43
N GLN A 172 5.72 15.82 19.67
CA GLN A 172 6.12 15.02 20.84
C GLN A 172 5.88 13.51 20.67
N ARG A 173 4.77 13.13 20.01
CA ARG A 173 4.43 11.73 19.77
C ARG A 173 5.41 11.00 18.86
N ALA A 174 6.12 11.70 17.98
CA ALA A 174 7.01 11.08 17.00
C ALA A 174 8.16 10.29 17.64
N ALA A 175 8.56 10.63 18.88
CA ALA A 175 9.63 9.94 19.59
C ALA A 175 9.24 8.54 20.10
N GLU A 176 7.95 8.33 20.41
CA GLU A 176 7.46 7.08 21.01
C GLU A 176 6.48 6.34 20.08
N HIS A 177 5.78 7.08 19.21
CA HIS A 177 4.72 6.62 18.32
C HIS A 177 4.85 7.25 16.91
N PRO A 178 5.95 6.98 16.19
CA PRO A 178 6.14 7.51 14.84
C PRO A 178 5.11 6.94 13.86
N VAL A 179 4.73 7.74 12.86
CA VAL A 179 3.78 7.35 11.80
C VAL A 179 4.47 7.26 10.45
N LYS A 180 4.10 6.24 9.68
CA LYS A 180 4.45 6.11 8.26
C LYS A 180 3.32 6.70 7.42
N PHE A 181 3.67 7.53 6.44
CA PHE A 181 2.72 8.12 5.51
C PHE A 181 2.87 7.48 4.13
N VAL A 182 1.76 7.02 3.56
CA VAL A 182 1.72 6.40 2.24
C VAL A 182 1.13 7.39 1.24
N PHE A 183 1.90 7.71 0.21
CA PHE A 183 1.42 8.46 -0.95
C PHE A 183 0.59 7.53 -1.84
N ILE A 184 -0.46 8.05 -2.47
CA ILE A 184 -1.33 7.28 -3.37
C ILE A 184 -1.59 8.10 -4.64
N THR A 185 -1.52 7.46 -5.81
CA THR A 185 -1.92 8.07 -7.10
C THR A 185 -3.44 8.05 -7.29
N GLY A 186 -3.97 8.88 -8.20
CA GLY A 186 -5.37 8.79 -8.63
C GLY A 186 -5.62 7.59 -9.56
N HIS A 187 -6.78 7.58 -10.21
CA HIS A 187 -7.12 6.61 -11.27
C HIS A 187 -6.87 7.18 -12.66
N ALA A 188 -6.97 6.34 -13.70
CA ALA A 188 -6.94 6.77 -15.09
C ALA A 188 -8.25 7.46 -15.50
N ASN A 189 -8.18 8.60 -16.22
CA ASN A 189 -9.35 9.31 -16.78
C ASN A 189 -9.59 8.96 -18.27
N GLY A 190 -8.66 8.23 -18.89
CA GLY A 190 -8.71 7.79 -20.28
C GLY A 190 -8.53 8.88 -21.32
N GLY A 191 -7.86 9.98 -20.98
CA GLY A 191 -7.24 10.86 -21.98
C GLY A 191 -5.86 10.36 -22.44
N GLY A 192 -5.32 9.33 -21.78
CA GLY A 192 -4.06 8.69 -22.09
C GLY A 192 -2.85 9.33 -21.42
N GLU A 193 -1.66 9.10 -21.97
CA GLU A 193 -0.42 9.61 -21.41
C GLU A 193 -0.40 11.14 -21.35
N ASN A 194 0.03 11.70 -20.21
CA ASN A 194 0.01 13.13 -19.92
C ASN A 194 -1.38 13.78 -19.85
N ASP A 195 -2.45 13.00 -19.72
CA ASP A 195 -3.79 13.54 -19.51
C ASP A 195 -3.96 14.20 -18.12
N SER A 196 -5.19 14.60 -17.81
CA SER A 196 -5.51 15.27 -16.55
C SER A 196 -5.33 14.42 -15.29
N SER A 197 -5.16 13.10 -15.43
CA SER A 197 -4.80 12.17 -14.35
C SER A 197 -3.35 11.72 -14.38
N ASP A 198 -2.78 11.41 -15.54
CA ASP A 198 -1.42 10.91 -15.64
C ASP A 198 -0.39 12.00 -15.30
N ALA A 199 -0.57 13.23 -15.81
CA ALA A 199 0.33 14.33 -15.50
C ALA A 199 0.49 14.56 -13.98
N PRO A 200 -0.59 14.68 -13.18
CA PRO A 200 -0.44 14.78 -11.72
C PRO A 200 0.08 13.51 -11.06
N ASN A 201 -0.29 12.31 -11.53
CA ASN A 201 0.24 11.05 -10.99
C ASN A 201 1.78 10.95 -11.15
N ARG A 202 2.32 11.39 -12.29
CA ARG A 202 3.77 11.44 -12.51
C ARG A 202 4.49 12.38 -11.55
N LEU A 203 3.86 13.49 -11.13
CA LEU A 203 4.44 14.37 -10.11
C LEU A 203 4.54 13.67 -8.76
N ILE A 204 3.51 12.91 -8.35
CA ILE A 204 3.54 12.13 -7.10
C ILE A 204 4.61 11.04 -7.16
N ARG A 205 4.67 10.28 -8.26
CA ARG A 205 5.69 9.23 -8.48
C ARG A 205 7.10 9.81 -8.37
N GLN A 206 7.36 10.90 -9.08
CA GLN A 206 8.66 11.55 -9.08
C GLN A 206 9.04 12.06 -7.69
N HIS A 207 8.10 12.69 -6.98
CA HIS A 207 8.32 13.13 -5.60
C HIS A 207 8.69 11.97 -4.67
N CYS A 208 8.01 10.82 -4.81
CA CYS A 208 8.31 9.66 -3.98
C CYS A 208 9.69 9.08 -4.24
N ILE A 209 10.11 9.05 -5.52
CA ILE A 209 11.47 8.61 -5.91
C ILE A 209 12.51 9.59 -5.35
N ASP A 210 12.31 10.89 -5.55
CA ASP A 210 13.31 11.91 -5.19
C ASP A 210 13.48 12.08 -3.67
N ASN A 211 12.47 11.69 -2.88
CA ASN A 211 12.45 11.88 -1.43
C ASN A 211 12.36 10.57 -0.65
N ASP A 212 12.61 9.40 -1.27
CA ASP A 212 12.53 8.11 -0.58
C ASP A 212 11.19 7.91 0.17
N ARG A 213 10.06 8.16 -0.50
CA ARG A 213 8.71 7.97 0.08
C ARG A 213 8.08 6.65 -0.31
N ILE A 214 7.09 6.24 0.50
CA ILE A 214 6.29 5.04 0.28
C ILE A 214 5.12 5.41 -0.63
N LEU A 215 4.97 4.70 -1.74
CA LEU A 215 3.93 4.92 -2.75
C LEU A 215 3.10 3.66 -2.95
N PHE A 216 1.78 3.79 -2.85
CA PHE A 216 0.81 2.83 -3.35
C PHE A 216 0.21 3.36 -4.67
N ASP A 217 0.61 2.78 -5.79
CA ASP A 217 0.32 3.34 -7.11
C ASP A 217 -0.95 2.75 -7.72
N PHE A 218 -2.10 3.35 -7.35
CA PHE A 218 -3.43 3.01 -7.87
C PHE A 218 -3.50 3.01 -9.40
N ALA A 219 -3.00 4.07 -10.03
CA ALA A 219 -3.03 4.20 -11.49
C ALA A 219 -2.14 3.18 -12.17
N ASP A 220 -0.99 2.82 -11.59
CA ASP A 220 -0.13 1.78 -12.14
C ASP A 220 -0.83 0.41 -12.13
N ILE A 221 -1.57 0.06 -11.07
CA ILE A 221 -2.34 -1.20 -11.04
C ILE A 221 -3.43 -1.24 -12.12
N GLU A 222 -4.06 -0.09 -12.43
CA GLU A 222 -5.11 0.01 -13.47
C GLU A 222 -4.59 -0.04 -14.90
N ASN A 223 -3.41 0.53 -15.11
CA ASN A 223 -2.84 0.74 -16.44
C ASN A 223 -2.18 -0.52 -17.00
N TYR A 224 -2.10 -1.60 -16.23
CA TYR A 224 -1.55 -2.88 -16.64
C TYR A 224 -2.52 -4.02 -16.37
N ASP A 225 -2.67 -4.94 -17.32
CA ASP A 225 -3.26 -6.24 -17.01
C ASP A 225 -2.25 -7.13 -16.26
N PRO A 226 -2.69 -8.24 -15.65
CA PRO A 226 -1.77 -9.13 -14.95
C PRO A 226 -0.75 -9.85 -15.85
N ASP A 227 -0.89 -9.80 -17.18
CA ASP A 227 0.14 -10.27 -18.13
C ASP A 227 1.25 -9.21 -18.36
N GLY A 228 1.08 -8.00 -17.81
CA GLY A 228 1.99 -6.87 -17.97
C GLY A 228 1.76 -6.05 -19.23
N THR A 229 0.60 -6.20 -19.89
CA THR A 229 0.22 -5.36 -21.03
C THR A 229 -0.18 -3.98 -20.54
N TYR A 230 0.45 -2.93 -21.09
CA TYR A 230 0.15 -1.54 -20.77
C TYR A 230 -1.05 -1.00 -21.58
N TYR A 231 -1.89 -0.17 -20.95
CA TYR A 231 -3.14 0.33 -21.54
C TYR A 231 -3.33 1.85 -21.47
N LEU A 232 -2.47 2.62 -20.78
CA LEU A 232 -2.64 4.07 -20.71
C LEU A 232 -2.47 4.74 -22.07
N ASP A 233 -1.62 4.20 -22.94
CA ASP A 233 -1.47 4.62 -24.34
C ASP A 233 -2.71 4.30 -25.21
N LYS A 234 -3.67 3.56 -24.68
CA LYS A 234 -4.93 3.16 -25.33
C LYS A 234 -6.15 3.82 -24.68
N LEU A 235 -5.98 4.98 -24.05
CA LEU A 235 -7.08 5.77 -23.49
C LEU A 235 -7.89 5.03 -22.41
N ILE A 236 -7.25 4.16 -21.62
CA ILE A 236 -7.88 3.40 -20.52
C ILE A 236 -8.57 4.32 -19.51
N ASP A 237 -9.82 4.03 -19.15
CA ASP A 237 -10.52 4.70 -18.05
C ASP A 237 -10.57 3.87 -16.75
N ASP A 238 -11.17 4.44 -15.72
CA ASP A 238 -11.31 3.86 -14.38
C ASP A 238 -12.27 2.66 -14.30
N ALA A 239 -13.04 2.42 -15.37
CA ALA A 239 -13.83 1.22 -15.60
C ALA A 239 -13.08 0.18 -16.45
N LEU A 240 -11.80 0.42 -16.74
CA LEU A 240 -10.88 -0.43 -17.49
C LEU A 240 -11.24 -0.60 -18.97
N TYR A 241 -12.03 0.31 -19.54
CA TYR A 241 -12.30 0.32 -20.97
C TYR A 241 -11.19 1.06 -21.71
N TYR A 242 -10.75 0.52 -22.84
CA TYR A 242 -9.70 1.08 -23.68
C TYR A 242 -10.08 1.05 -25.17
N ASP A 243 -9.39 1.87 -25.95
CA ASP A 243 -9.51 1.98 -27.41
C ASP A 243 -8.60 0.94 -28.08
N SER A 244 -9.19 -0.14 -28.60
CA SER A 244 -8.43 -1.28 -29.13
C SER A 244 -7.92 -1.09 -30.56
N ASP A 245 -8.49 -0.15 -31.32
CA ASP A 245 -8.21 0.07 -32.74
C ASP A 245 -7.75 1.50 -33.08
N ALA A 246 -7.52 2.32 -32.06
CA ALA A 246 -7.09 3.72 -32.14
C ALA A 246 -8.11 4.64 -32.86
N ASN A 247 -9.41 4.36 -32.72
CA ASN A 247 -10.49 5.15 -33.32
C ASN A 247 -11.04 6.28 -32.40
N ASN A 248 -10.47 6.44 -31.20
CA ASN A 248 -10.89 7.31 -30.10
C ASN A 248 -12.24 6.92 -29.45
N SER A 249 -12.65 5.66 -29.57
CA SER A 249 -13.77 5.08 -28.87
C SER A 249 -13.27 3.89 -28.08
N ARG A 250 -13.58 3.86 -26.77
CA ARG A 250 -13.29 2.68 -25.96
C ARG A 250 -14.29 1.59 -26.29
N ASP A 251 -13.80 0.46 -26.75
CA ASP A 251 -14.61 -0.64 -27.27
C ASP A 251 -14.21 -1.99 -26.69
N SER A 252 -13.14 -2.03 -25.89
CA SER A 252 -12.59 -3.23 -25.27
C SER A 252 -12.33 -3.00 -23.78
N ASN A 253 -12.30 -4.08 -23.00
CA ASN A 253 -12.05 -4.03 -21.55
C ASN A 253 -11.01 -5.08 -21.18
N TRP A 254 -9.86 -4.66 -20.64
CA TRP A 254 -8.74 -5.58 -20.45
C TRP A 254 -9.05 -6.66 -19.40
N ALA A 255 -9.87 -6.36 -18.39
CA ALA A 255 -10.20 -7.32 -17.35
C ALA A 255 -11.08 -8.45 -17.88
N ALA A 256 -12.11 -8.12 -18.67
CA ALA A 256 -12.94 -9.11 -19.33
C ALA A 256 -12.12 -10.01 -20.27
N GLU A 257 -11.20 -9.40 -21.05
CA GLU A 257 -10.30 -10.16 -21.91
C GLU A 257 -9.34 -11.05 -21.11
N TYR A 258 -8.81 -10.57 -19.99
CA TYR A 258 -7.91 -11.34 -19.14
C TYR A 258 -8.62 -12.54 -18.52
N LEU A 259 -9.79 -12.35 -17.93
CA LEU A 259 -10.57 -13.43 -17.32
C LEU A 259 -11.01 -14.46 -18.36
N ALA A 260 -11.35 -14.04 -19.58
CA ALA A 260 -11.65 -14.98 -20.67
C ALA A 260 -10.43 -15.82 -21.10
N ARG A 261 -9.20 -15.28 -20.98
CA ARG A 261 -7.96 -16.04 -21.25
C ARG A 261 -7.59 -16.99 -20.12
N TYR A 262 -7.91 -16.62 -18.87
CA TYR A 262 -7.53 -17.34 -17.65
C TYR A 262 -8.76 -17.78 -16.84
N ASP A 263 -9.75 -18.36 -17.53
CA ASP A 263 -10.94 -18.97 -16.93
C ASP A 263 -10.54 -19.98 -15.85
N ASP A 264 -11.25 -19.98 -14.72
CA ASP A 264 -11.03 -20.83 -13.55
C ASP A 264 -9.68 -20.59 -12.81
N SER A 265 -8.91 -19.56 -13.19
CA SER A 265 -7.72 -19.14 -12.43
C SER A 265 -8.09 -18.59 -11.04
N GLU A 266 -7.12 -18.46 -10.13
CA GLU A 266 -7.37 -17.85 -8.81
C GLU A 266 -7.96 -16.43 -8.94
N LEU A 267 -7.49 -15.63 -9.90
CA LEU A 267 -7.99 -14.27 -10.15
C LEU A 267 -9.42 -14.28 -10.73
N ASP A 268 -9.76 -15.24 -11.58
CA ASP A 268 -11.14 -15.43 -12.04
C ASP A 268 -12.04 -15.83 -10.87
N ARG A 269 -11.69 -16.89 -10.14
CA ARG A 269 -12.44 -17.39 -8.98
C ARG A 269 -12.63 -16.33 -7.90
N LEU A 270 -11.63 -15.47 -7.64
CA LEU A 270 -11.74 -14.31 -6.75
C LEU A 270 -12.70 -13.25 -7.29
N THR A 271 -12.60 -12.92 -8.58
CA THR A 271 -13.43 -11.88 -9.19
C THR A 271 -14.89 -12.31 -9.31
N THR A 272 -15.14 -13.50 -9.84
CA THR A 272 -16.46 -13.96 -10.29
C THR A 272 -17.13 -14.93 -9.32
N GLY A 273 -16.36 -15.62 -8.48
CA GLY A 273 -16.85 -16.72 -7.64
C GLY A 273 -17.13 -18.01 -8.41
N ASN A 274 -16.81 -18.06 -9.71
CA ASN A 274 -17.01 -19.25 -10.52
C ASN A 274 -16.29 -20.44 -9.89
N ASN A 275 -17.00 -21.58 -9.79
CA ASN A 275 -16.46 -22.82 -9.23
C ASN A 275 -15.92 -22.70 -7.78
N VAL A 276 -16.46 -21.77 -6.98
CA VAL A 276 -16.12 -21.65 -5.56
C VAL A 276 -17.37 -21.83 -4.70
N ASP A 277 -17.44 -22.94 -3.97
CA ASP A 277 -18.56 -23.22 -3.08
C ASP A 277 -18.65 -22.17 -1.96
N GLY A 278 -19.81 -21.52 -1.86
CA GLY A 278 -20.10 -20.54 -0.80
C GLY A 278 -19.49 -19.15 -1.02
N TYR A 279 -18.94 -18.86 -2.20
CA TYR A 279 -18.37 -17.56 -2.55
C TYR A 279 -18.90 -17.09 -3.91
N SER A 280 -19.44 -15.88 -3.95
CA SER A 280 -20.09 -15.33 -5.16
C SER A 280 -19.21 -14.31 -5.92
N GLY A 281 -17.91 -14.30 -5.64
CA GLY A 281 -17.01 -13.26 -6.14
C GLY A 281 -17.09 -11.96 -5.34
N ILE A 282 -16.28 -10.98 -5.72
CA ILE A 282 -16.37 -9.63 -5.16
C ILE A 282 -17.71 -9.00 -5.54
N SER A 283 -18.50 -8.59 -4.55
CA SER A 283 -19.86 -8.10 -4.76
C SER A 283 -19.95 -6.64 -5.23
N SER A 284 -18.91 -5.83 -4.98
CA SER A 284 -18.90 -4.41 -5.30
C SER A 284 -17.48 -3.92 -5.55
N CYS A 285 -17.32 -3.06 -6.54
CA CYS A 285 -16.09 -2.34 -6.81
C CYS A 285 -16.50 -1.00 -7.42
N ALA A 286 -16.17 0.12 -6.77
CA ALA A 286 -16.55 1.44 -7.27
C ALA A 286 -16.03 1.64 -8.70
N HIS A 287 -16.80 2.30 -9.58
CA HIS A 287 -16.46 2.50 -11.00
C HIS A 287 -16.25 1.23 -11.82
N SER A 288 -16.61 0.05 -11.29
CA SER A 288 -16.81 -1.16 -12.07
C SER A 288 -18.32 -1.44 -12.19
N PRO A 289 -18.85 -1.77 -13.37
CA PRO A 289 -20.26 -2.09 -13.55
C PRO A 289 -20.75 -3.19 -12.58
N GLU A 290 -21.90 -2.96 -11.94
CA GLU A 290 -22.49 -3.89 -10.95
C GLU A 290 -23.02 -5.20 -11.58
N SER A 291 -23.26 -5.21 -12.90
CA SER A 291 -23.77 -6.39 -13.62
C SER A 291 -23.45 -6.31 -15.12
N GLY A 292 -23.50 -7.46 -15.80
CA GLY A 292 -23.21 -7.59 -17.24
C GLY A 292 -21.78 -8.08 -17.53
N GLU A 293 -21.46 -8.21 -18.82
CA GLU A 293 -20.14 -8.67 -19.33
C GLU A 293 -18.95 -7.86 -18.79
N THR A 294 -19.19 -6.67 -18.23
CA THR A 294 -18.14 -5.76 -17.78
C THR A 294 -18.06 -5.63 -16.27
N SER A 295 -18.80 -6.49 -15.57
CA SER A 295 -18.61 -6.69 -14.14
C SER A 295 -17.24 -7.34 -13.83
N ASP A 296 -16.55 -7.87 -14.84
CA ASP A 296 -15.17 -8.36 -14.78
C ASP A 296 -14.16 -7.27 -14.39
N ALA A 297 -14.49 -5.99 -14.58
CA ALA A 297 -13.66 -4.87 -14.12
C ALA A 297 -13.44 -4.88 -12.59
N ARG A 298 -14.26 -5.63 -11.83
CA ARG A 298 -14.03 -5.92 -10.41
C ARG A 298 -12.67 -6.60 -10.14
N LEU A 299 -12.04 -7.21 -11.15
CA LEU A 299 -10.67 -7.70 -11.07
C LEU A 299 -9.70 -6.63 -10.58
N ASN A 300 -9.88 -5.35 -10.95
CA ASN A 300 -9.02 -4.28 -10.46
C ASN A 300 -9.10 -4.10 -8.94
N CYS A 301 -10.28 -4.29 -8.33
CA CYS A 301 -10.39 -4.36 -6.88
C CYS A 301 -9.60 -5.53 -6.30
N VAL A 302 -9.69 -6.73 -6.89
CA VAL A 302 -8.89 -7.90 -6.47
C VAL A 302 -7.40 -7.54 -6.50
N LEU A 303 -6.91 -6.98 -7.61
CA LEU A 303 -5.50 -6.62 -7.76
C LEU A 303 -5.05 -5.57 -6.73
N LYS A 304 -5.85 -4.53 -6.48
CA LYS A 304 -5.57 -3.54 -5.42
C LYS A 304 -5.59 -4.15 -4.03
N GLY A 305 -6.51 -5.07 -3.76
CA GLY A 305 -6.54 -5.85 -2.51
C GLY A 305 -5.27 -6.68 -2.34
N ARG A 306 -4.78 -7.34 -3.40
CA ARG A 306 -3.54 -8.12 -3.35
C ARG A 306 -2.32 -7.21 -3.17
N ALA A 307 -2.27 -6.11 -3.90
CA ALA A 307 -1.19 -5.13 -3.82
C ALA A 307 -1.11 -4.45 -2.46
N VAL A 308 -2.23 -4.13 -1.83
CA VAL A 308 -2.16 -3.49 -0.51
C VAL A 308 -1.63 -4.45 0.57
N TRP A 309 -1.84 -5.77 0.43
CA TRP A 309 -1.17 -6.74 1.31
C TRP A 309 0.35 -6.79 1.11
N HIS A 310 0.86 -6.58 -0.10
CA HIS A 310 2.29 -6.36 -0.33
C HIS A 310 2.79 -5.10 0.38
N LEU A 311 2.04 -3.99 0.27
CA LEU A 311 2.34 -2.76 1.01
C LEU A 311 2.40 -3.02 2.52
N PHE A 312 1.41 -3.71 3.10
CA PHE A 312 1.36 -3.99 4.52
C PHE A 312 2.50 -4.89 4.99
N ALA A 313 2.83 -5.93 4.22
CA ALA A 313 3.99 -6.77 4.52
C ALA A 313 5.28 -5.95 4.54
N ARG A 314 5.48 -5.05 3.57
CA ARG A 314 6.66 -4.15 3.53
C ARG A 314 6.68 -3.13 4.67
N LEU A 315 5.53 -2.55 5.00
CA LEU A 315 5.37 -1.66 6.16
C LEU A 315 5.71 -2.38 7.47
N ALA A 316 5.42 -3.68 7.56
CA ALA A 316 5.77 -4.53 8.70
C ALA A 316 7.25 -4.92 8.74
N GLY A 317 8.03 -4.67 7.68
CA GLY A 317 9.47 -4.90 7.62
C GLY A 317 9.94 -5.87 6.53
N TRP A 318 9.03 -6.41 5.72
CA TRP A 318 9.40 -7.28 4.60
C TRP A 318 10.22 -6.51 3.55
N ASN A 319 11.37 -7.04 3.18
CA ASN A 319 12.12 -6.57 2.02
C ASN A 319 12.26 -7.72 1.00
N PRO A 320 11.56 -7.69 -0.14
CA PRO A 320 11.62 -8.76 -1.15
C PRO A 320 13.03 -8.95 -1.72
N ASP A 321 13.86 -7.90 -1.72
CA ASP A 321 15.22 -7.92 -2.27
C ASP A 321 16.27 -8.55 -1.32
N ASN A 322 15.90 -8.79 -0.04
CA ASN A 322 16.78 -9.37 0.98
C ASN A 322 16.59 -10.89 1.16
N SER A 323 16.09 -11.58 0.13
CA SER A 323 15.87 -13.03 0.16
C SER A 323 17.17 -13.85 0.01
N ASP A 324 18.23 -13.47 0.73
CA ASP A 324 19.42 -14.31 0.98
C ASP A 324 20.32 -13.69 2.07
N ASP A 325 20.05 -13.96 3.34
CA ASP A 325 21.06 -13.83 4.39
C ASP A 325 20.90 -14.82 5.57
N SER A 326 19.93 -15.74 5.50
CA SER A 326 19.75 -16.76 6.53
C SER A 326 20.66 -18.00 6.38
N GLU A 327 21.40 -18.14 5.26
CA GLU A 327 22.42 -19.20 5.12
C GLU A 327 23.85 -18.78 5.54
N SER A 328 24.17 -17.48 5.66
CA SER A 328 25.57 -17.06 5.88
C SER A 328 26.07 -17.23 7.32
N THR A 329 25.16 -17.33 8.31
CA THR A 329 25.54 -17.49 9.73
C THR A 329 25.89 -18.93 10.12
N ALA A 330 25.39 -19.94 9.39
CA ALA A 330 25.73 -21.34 9.64
C ALA A 330 27.16 -21.70 9.16
N SER A 331 27.66 -21.00 8.14
CA SER A 331 28.99 -21.27 7.56
C SER A 331 30.14 -20.70 8.41
N MET A 332 29.93 -19.59 9.13
CA MET A 332 30.97 -18.99 9.98
C MET A 332 31.25 -19.74 11.29
N ILE A 333 30.30 -20.55 11.79
CA ILE A 333 30.53 -21.34 13.01
C ILE A 333 31.41 -22.56 12.72
N SER A 334 31.36 -23.12 11.51
CA SER A 334 32.14 -24.33 11.17
C SER A 334 33.63 -24.06 10.93
N ILE A 335 34.00 -22.86 10.46
CA ILE A 335 35.40 -22.54 10.11
C ILE A 335 36.27 -22.28 11.36
N ASN A 336 35.69 -21.72 12.43
CA ASN A 336 36.45 -21.43 13.66
C ASN A 336 36.77 -22.68 14.51
N SER A 337 36.17 -23.83 14.23
CA SER A 337 36.47 -25.08 14.97
C SER A 337 37.70 -25.84 14.45
N PHE A 338 38.24 -25.48 13.27
CA PHE A 338 39.32 -26.23 12.61
C PHE A 338 40.72 -25.63 12.79
N LEU A 339 40.85 -24.43 13.37
CA LEU A 339 42.15 -23.72 13.50
C LEU A 339 42.78 -23.77 14.91
N LEU A 340 42.24 -24.57 15.84
CA LEU A 340 42.79 -24.74 17.20
C LEU A 340 43.42 -26.11 17.48
N LYS A 341 43.74 -26.88 16.44
CA LYS A 341 44.55 -28.10 16.56
C LYS A 341 45.68 -28.07 15.54
N ASN A 342 46.80 -27.46 15.91
CA ASN A 342 48.17 -27.93 15.64
C ASN A 342 49.16 -27.15 16.50
#